data_AF-A0A972VZP9-F1
#
_entry.id   AF-A0A972VZP9-F1
#
_cell.length_a   1.000
_cell.length_b   1.000
_cell.length_c   1.000
_cell.angle_alpha   90.00
_cell.angle_beta   90.00
_cell.angle_gamma   90.00
#
_symmetry.space_group_name_H-M   'P 1'
#
loop_
_entity.id
_entity.type
_entity.pdbx_description
1 polymer ?
#
loop_
_entity_poly.entity_id
_entity_poly.type
_entity_poly.pdbx_seq_one_letter_code
_entity_poly.pdbx_strand_id
1 'polypeptide(L)'
;RLAARECTERLVDISTGDMQVSEQPRFKHLTFDGDCSQTDVPEGTTLAQTYGPRYQLFLIGAGQVSMYVANIARTLDYQVLVCDPRPEVLAQWPVEGVQLISDMPDDAVRRYANDSFSAIIALTHDPRIDDMGLMEALKTDAFFVGAMGSTRTSAKRRERLLQLELTSAEIDRLHAPVGLPIGSKTPAEIAVAILAQLTALRNQRDQNVVADFRPHLAVSQ
;
A
#
# COMPACT_ATOMS: atom_id res chain seq x y z
N ARG A 1 12.99 11.09 11.40
CA ARG A 1 12.04 9.98 11.62
C ARG A 1 10.90 10.00 10.58
N LEU A 2 9.98 10.98 10.59
CA LEU A 2 8.90 11.01 9.56
C LEU A 2 9.41 11.14 8.11
N ALA A 3 10.44 11.96 7.87
CA ALA A 3 11.09 12.05 6.55
C ALA A 3 11.84 10.77 6.14
N ALA A 4 12.21 9.93 7.11
CA ALA A 4 12.84 8.63 6.89
C ALA A 4 11.80 7.51 6.66
N ARG A 5 10.50 7.85 6.70
CA ARG A 5 9.38 6.91 6.50
C ARG A 5 9.39 5.72 7.47
N GLU A 6 9.77 6.00 8.72
CA GLU A 6 9.83 5.02 9.82
C GLU A 6 8.65 5.20 10.80
N CYS A 7 8.29 4.11 11.48
CA CYS A 7 7.29 4.14 12.55
C CYS A 7 7.91 4.49 13.91
N THR A 8 7.18 5.29 14.69
CA THR A 8 7.58 5.70 16.04
C THR A 8 6.37 5.61 16.95
N GLU A 9 6.50 4.90 18.08
CA GLU A 9 5.46 4.79 19.09
C GLU A 9 5.76 5.72 20.26
N ARG A 10 4.72 6.38 20.72
CA ARG A 10 4.71 7.23 21.90
C ARG A 10 3.87 6.52 22.96
N LEU A 11 4.50 6.11 24.05
CA LEU A 11 3.85 5.56 25.22
C LEU A 11 3.76 6.66 26.28
N VAL A 12 2.57 6.88 26.81
CA VAL A 12 2.30 7.90 27.83
C VAL A 12 1.67 7.22 29.04
N ASP A 13 2.25 7.38 30.22
CA ASP A 13 1.56 7.11 31.47
C ASP A 13 0.55 8.24 31.71
N ILE A 14 -0.74 7.91 31.73
CA ILE A 14 -1.81 8.90 31.85
C ILE A 14 -1.89 9.47 33.27
N SER A 15 -1.47 8.71 34.28
CA SER A 15 -1.52 9.14 35.68
C SER A 15 -0.38 10.12 36.02
N THR A 16 0.84 9.87 35.52
CA THR A 16 2.01 10.71 35.79
C THR A 16 2.27 11.75 34.70
N GLY A 17 1.81 11.49 33.48
CA GLY A 17 2.14 12.28 32.28
C GLY A 17 3.51 11.96 31.68
N ASP A 18 4.25 10.99 32.25
CA ASP A 18 5.56 10.58 31.73
C ASP A 18 5.43 9.98 30.33
N MET A 19 6.40 10.31 29.47
CA MET A 19 6.38 9.93 28.06
C MET A 19 7.66 9.23 27.65
N GLN A 20 7.51 8.13 26.93
CA GLN A 20 8.59 7.44 26.25
C GLN A 20 8.31 7.34 24.76
N VAL A 21 9.38 7.39 23.97
CA VAL A 21 9.30 7.28 22.51
C VAL A 21 10.25 6.19 22.05
N SER A 22 9.72 5.24 21.27
CA SER A 22 10.48 4.11 20.73
C SER A 22 10.23 3.95 19.24
N GLU A 23 11.21 3.38 18.53
CA GLU A 23 11.04 3.01 17.13
C GLU A 23 10.25 1.71 17.05
N GLN A 24 9.33 1.64 16.08
CA GLN A 24 8.54 0.45 15.84
C GLN A 24 8.75 -0.04 14.41
N PRO A 25 8.79 -1.36 14.18
CA PRO A 25 8.90 -1.91 12.84
C PRO A 25 7.63 -1.71 12.01
N ARG A 26 6.49 -1.43 12.65
CA ARG A 26 5.20 -1.25 11.98
C ARG A 26 4.26 -0.32 12.75
N PHE A 27 3.24 0.15 12.03
CA PHE A 27 2.11 0.86 12.62
C PHE A 27 1.34 -0.07 13.56
N LYS A 28 0.87 0.46 14.69
CA LYS A 28 -0.08 -0.19 15.59
C LYS A 28 -1.22 0.78 15.87
N HIS A 29 -2.44 0.27 15.94
CA HIS A 29 -3.58 1.07 16.37
C HIS A 29 -3.36 1.62 17.79
N LEU A 30 -3.98 2.78 18.05
CA LEU A 30 -4.00 3.39 19.37
C LEU A 30 -4.51 2.36 20.39
N THR A 31 -3.74 2.13 21.45
CA THR A 31 -4.15 1.29 22.57
C THR A 31 -4.21 2.11 23.83
N PHE A 32 -5.28 1.94 24.58
CA PHE A 32 -5.48 2.50 25.90
C PHE A 32 -5.88 1.34 26.83
N ASP A 33 -5.22 1.20 27.96
CA ASP A 33 -5.46 0.13 28.92
C ASP A 33 -6.34 0.57 30.11
N GLY A 34 -6.81 1.82 30.11
CA GLY A 34 -7.72 2.36 31.11
C GLY A 34 -9.20 2.30 30.71
N ASP A 35 -10.05 2.88 31.55
CA ASP A 35 -11.50 2.96 31.36
C ASP A 35 -11.94 4.41 31.06
N CYS A 36 -12.36 4.67 29.82
CA CYS A 36 -12.81 6.00 29.39
C CYS A 36 -14.13 6.46 30.05
N SER A 37 -14.85 5.58 30.75
CA SER A 37 -16.08 5.92 31.47
C SER A 37 -15.83 6.45 32.89
N GLN A 38 -14.61 6.29 33.40
CA GLN A 38 -14.22 6.72 34.74
C GLN A 38 -13.32 7.96 34.66
N THR A 39 -13.47 8.86 35.63
CA THR A 39 -12.60 10.03 35.79
C THR A 39 -11.34 9.73 36.57
N ASP A 40 -11.34 8.68 37.38
CA ASP A 40 -10.17 8.26 38.14
C ASP A 40 -9.29 7.38 37.26
N VAL A 41 -8.02 7.76 37.12
CA VAL A 41 -7.04 7.02 36.32
C VAL A 41 -6.12 6.26 37.28
N PRO A 42 -6.16 4.92 37.32
CA PRO A 42 -5.24 4.13 38.12
C PRO A 42 -3.78 4.42 37.77
N GLU A 43 -2.90 4.34 38.77
CA GLU A 43 -1.47 4.50 38.56
C GLU A 43 -0.94 3.41 37.61
N GLY A 44 -0.13 3.79 36.62
CA GLY A 44 0.36 2.88 35.58
C GLY A 44 -0.57 2.68 34.38
N THR A 45 -1.68 3.43 34.27
CA THR A 45 -2.52 3.45 33.07
C THR A 45 -1.73 4.05 31.90
N THR A 46 -1.67 3.36 30.77
CA THR A 46 -0.92 3.76 29.58
C THR A 46 -1.76 4.01 28.33
N LEU A 47 -1.32 4.97 27.53
CA LEU A 47 -1.78 5.21 26.17
C LEU A 47 -0.60 5.05 25.22
N ALA A 48 -0.69 4.08 24.32
CA ALA A 48 0.31 3.88 23.27
C ALA A 48 -0.24 4.36 21.92
N GLN A 49 0.48 5.27 21.28
CA GLN A 49 0.12 5.86 19.99
C GLN A 49 1.27 5.71 19.01
N THR A 50 1.04 5.00 17.90
CA THR A 50 2.03 4.89 16.83
C THR A 50 1.81 5.96 15.76
N TYR A 51 2.90 6.60 15.36
CA TYR A 51 2.99 7.48 14.21
C TYR A 51 3.80 6.77 13.12
N GLY A 52 3.32 6.82 11.89
CA GLY A 52 3.98 6.20 10.74
C GLY A 52 3.88 7.07 9.50
N PRO A 53 4.62 6.74 8.43
CA PRO A 53 4.44 7.42 7.16
C PRO A 53 3.06 7.14 6.60
N ARG A 54 2.60 8.06 5.73
CA ARG A 54 1.45 7.81 4.88
C ARG A 54 1.75 6.63 3.95
N TYR A 55 0.77 5.75 3.77
CA TYR A 55 0.89 4.69 2.77
C TYR A 55 1.10 5.29 1.40
N GLN A 56 1.99 4.68 0.63
CA GLN A 56 2.37 5.15 -0.69
C GLN A 56 1.90 4.16 -1.75
N LEU A 57 1.37 4.69 -2.85
CA LEU A 57 1.04 3.92 -4.04
C LEU A 57 1.87 4.43 -5.22
N PHE A 58 2.81 3.61 -5.65
CA PHE A 58 3.70 3.86 -6.78
C PHE A 58 3.15 3.17 -8.04
N LEU A 59 2.75 3.94 -9.04
CA LEU A 59 2.17 3.45 -10.28
C LEU A 59 3.20 3.50 -11.39
N ILE A 60 3.53 2.36 -11.99
CA ILE A 60 4.36 2.27 -13.18
C ILE A 60 3.43 2.34 -14.40
N GLY A 61 3.62 3.39 -15.21
CA GLY A 61 2.83 3.71 -16.39
C GLY A 61 1.77 4.76 -16.12
N ALA A 62 1.77 5.81 -16.93
CA ALA A 62 0.80 6.92 -16.86
C ALA A 62 -0.40 6.70 -17.81
N GLY A 63 -1.06 5.55 -17.67
CA GLY A 63 -2.22 5.17 -18.48
C GLY A 63 -3.58 5.53 -17.86
N GLN A 64 -4.67 5.26 -18.60
CA GLN A 64 -6.05 5.49 -18.15
C GLN A 64 -6.39 4.75 -16.84
N VAL A 65 -5.96 3.49 -16.68
CA VAL A 65 -6.20 2.75 -15.43
C VAL A 65 -5.49 3.40 -14.25
N SER A 66 -4.22 3.82 -14.44
CA SER A 66 -3.45 4.55 -13.43
C SER A 66 -4.15 5.83 -13.00
N MET A 67 -4.79 6.56 -13.92
CA MET A 67 -5.55 7.77 -13.62
C MET A 67 -6.71 7.49 -12.64
N TYR A 68 -7.51 6.46 -12.89
CA TYR A 68 -8.60 6.07 -11.99
C TYR A 68 -8.08 5.57 -10.65
N VAL A 69 -7.02 4.75 -10.67
CA VAL A 69 -6.35 4.27 -9.46
C VAL A 69 -5.85 5.44 -8.62
N ALA A 70 -5.17 6.41 -9.22
CA ALA A 70 -4.64 7.59 -8.53
C ALA A 70 -5.75 8.41 -7.87
N ASN A 71 -6.86 8.67 -8.56
CA ASN A 71 -8.00 9.41 -8.01
C ASN A 71 -8.58 8.72 -6.77
N ILE A 72 -8.87 7.42 -6.86
CA ILE A 72 -9.45 6.67 -5.73
C ILE A 72 -8.42 6.56 -4.59
N ALA A 73 -7.16 6.28 -4.90
CA ALA A 73 -6.09 6.15 -3.91
C ALA A 73 -5.89 7.44 -3.11
N ARG A 74 -5.96 8.61 -3.73
CA ARG A 74 -5.88 9.90 -3.02
C ARG A 74 -7.02 10.08 -2.02
N THR A 75 -8.25 9.68 -2.40
CA THR A 75 -9.41 9.70 -1.49
C THR A 75 -9.24 8.74 -0.33
N LEU A 76 -8.52 7.63 -0.52
CA LEU A 76 -8.15 6.65 0.52
C LEU A 76 -6.88 7.03 1.30
N ASP A 77 -6.46 8.29 1.21
CA ASP A 77 -5.31 8.85 1.91
C ASP A 77 -3.95 8.23 1.54
N TYR A 78 -3.78 7.76 0.30
CA TYR A 78 -2.45 7.38 -0.21
C TYR A 78 -1.67 8.60 -0.71
N GLN A 79 -0.35 8.59 -0.46
CA GLN A 79 0.59 9.36 -1.26
C GLN A 79 0.78 8.65 -2.61
N VAL A 80 0.40 9.30 -3.71
CA VAL A 80 0.43 8.66 -5.04
C VAL A 80 1.60 9.21 -5.85
N LEU A 81 2.41 8.30 -6.38
CA LEU A 81 3.51 8.59 -7.29
C LEU A 81 3.22 7.88 -8.61
N VAL A 82 3.44 8.56 -9.73
CA VAL A 82 3.24 8.01 -11.07
C VAL A 82 4.53 8.13 -11.85
N CYS A 83 5.05 7.01 -12.31
CA CYS A 83 6.28 6.92 -13.06
C CYS A 83 5.99 6.52 -14.51
N ASP A 84 6.43 7.33 -15.47
CA ASP A 84 6.46 6.96 -16.88
C ASP A 84 7.68 7.61 -17.54
N PRO A 85 8.56 6.86 -18.21
CA PRO A 85 9.79 7.41 -18.77
C PRO A 85 9.53 8.33 -19.98
N ARG A 86 8.27 8.49 -20.42
CA ARG A 86 7.86 9.33 -21.54
C ARG A 86 7.30 10.67 -21.04
N PRO A 87 8.06 11.77 -21.13
CA PRO A 87 7.64 13.07 -20.62
C PRO A 87 6.34 13.57 -21.25
N GLU A 88 6.09 13.25 -22.52
CA GLU A 88 4.89 13.64 -23.26
C GLU A 88 3.61 13.00 -22.72
N VAL A 89 3.72 11.81 -22.10
CA VAL A 89 2.58 11.14 -21.45
C VAL A 89 2.31 11.81 -20.10
N LEU A 90 3.36 12.10 -19.33
CA LEU A 90 3.24 12.78 -18.04
C LEU A 90 2.71 14.21 -18.18
N ALA A 91 3.08 14.92 -19.24
CA ALA A 91 2.58 16.27 -19.51
C ALA A 91 1.05 16.33 -19.70
N GLN A 92 0.42 15.21 -20.06
CA GLN A 92 -1.03 15.09 -20.26
C GLN A 92 -1.75 14.53 -19.02
N TRP A 93 -1.04 14.33 -17.92
CA TRP A 93 -1.60 13.70 -16.73
C TRP A 93 -2.64 14.60 -16.05
N PRO A 94 -3.90 14.16 -15.90
CA PRO A 94 -4.99 15.04 -15.47
C PRO A 94 -5.23 15.06 -13.96
N VAL A 95 -4.59 14.17 -13.18
CA VAL A 95 -4.85 14.06 -11.74
C VAL A 95 -3.87 14.94 -10.97
N GLU A 96 -4.39 15.97 -10.33
CA GLU A 96 -3.60 16.82 -9.44
C GLU A 96 -3.18 16.10 -8.15
N GLY A 97 -2.27 16.69 -7.38
CA GLY A 97 -1.89 16.19 -6.05
C GLY A 97 -1.21 14.82 -6.06
N VAL A 98 -0.66 14.41 -7.20
CA VAL A 98 0.25 13.27 -7.34
C VAL A 98 1.64 13.76 -7.71
N GLN A 99 2.66 13.00 -7.36
CA GLN A 99 4.02 13.27 -7.80
C GLN A 99 4.29 12.52 -9.12
N LEU A 100 4.68 13.25 -10.16
CA LEU A 100 5.04 12.67 -11.46
C LEU A 100 6.56 12.46 -11.51
N ILE A 101 6.98 11.29 -11.98
CA ILE A 101 8.38 10.88 -12.09
C ILE A 101 8.66 10.48 -13.53
N SER A 102 9.57 11.21 -14.17
CA SER A 102 9.98 10.98 -15.57
C SER A 102 11.26 10.13 -15.68
N ASP A 103 11.65 9.46 -14.60
CA ASP A 103 12.83 8.58 -14.54
C ASP A 103 12.50 7.19 -15.13
N MET A 104 13.54 6.37 -15.30
CA MET A 104 13.34 4.95 -15.62
C MET A 104 12.70 4.21 -14.43
N PRO A 105 11.77 3.24 -14.68
CA PRO A 105 10.97 2.64 -13.61
C PRO A 105 11.77 1.93 -12.51
N ASP A 106 12.87 1.27 -12.85
CA ASP A 106 13.79 0.59 -11.93
C ASP A 106 14.46 1.60 -10.98
N ASP A 107 15.09 2.65 -11.52
CA ASP A 107 15.71 3.72 -10.73
C ASP A 107 14.68 4.44 -9.84
N ALA A 108 13.50 4.69 -10.40
CA ALA A 108 12.42 5.35 -9.69
C ALA A 108 11.88 4.50 -8.52
N VAL A 109 11.69 3.19 -8.71
CA VAL A 109 11.28 2.29 -7.63
C VAL A 109 12.32 2.29 -6.51
N ARG A 110 13.60 2.13 -6.86
CA ARG A 110 14.71 2.10 -5.88
C ARG A 110 14.78 3.38 -5.06
N ARG A 111 14.52 4.54 -5.67
CA ARG A 111 14.61 5.84 -5.00
C ARG A 111 13.38 6.19 -4.17
N TYR A 112 12.19 5.85 -4.67
CA TYR A 112 10.96 6.41 -4.13
C TYR A 112 10.05 5.38 -3.44
N ALA A 113 10.17 4.08 -3.73
CA ALA A 113 9.23 3.06 -3.27
C ALA A 113 9.92 1.80 -2.72
N ASN A 114 10.87 1.98 -1.80
CA ASN A 114 11.71 0.90 -1.28
C ASN A 114 11.38 0.47 0.17
N ASP A 115 10.27 0.95 0.75
CA ASP A 115 9.86 0.68 2.13
C ASP A 115 8.58 -0.15 2.27
N SER A 116 8.33 -0.63 3.48
CA SER A 116 7.16 -1.46 3.85
C SER A 116 5.82 -0.73 3.88
N PHE A 117 5.76 0.57 3.58
CA PHE A 117 4.53 1.35 3.43
C PHE A 117 4.21 1.65 1.96
N SER A 118 5.04 1.13 1.04
CA SER A 118 4.85 1.28 -0.40
C SER A 118 4.14 0.07 -1.02
N ALA A 119 3.14 0.35 -1.85
CA ALA A 119 2.59 -0.57 -2.82
C ALA A 119 3.05 -0.14 -4.22
N ILE A 120 3.51 -1.09 -5.03
CA ILE A 120 3.98 -0.84 -6.39
C ILE A 120 3.08 -1.59 -7.36
N ILE A 121 2.55 -0.90 -8.37
CA ILE A 121 1.66 -1.52 -9.36
C ILE A 121 2.08 -1.17 -10.79
N ALA A 122 2.37 -2.21 -11.56
CA ALA A 122 2.61 -2.16 -13.00
C ALA A 122 1.28 -2.12 -13.77
N LEU A 123 0.99 -0.96 -14.37
CA LEU A 123 -0.26 -0.67 -15.09
C LEU A 123 -0.01 -0.23 -16.54
N THR A 124 1.20 -0.41 -17.08
CA THR A 124 1.44 -0.08 -18.49
C THR A 124 0.99 -1.21 -19.43
N HIS A 125 0.91 -0.87 -20.71
CA HIS A 125 0.72 -1.85 -21.78
C HIS A 125 2.05 -2.22 -22.47
N ASP A 126 3.18 -1.59 -22.10
CA ASP A 126 4.51 -1.91 -22.63
C ASP A 126 5.25 -2.86 -21.66
N PRO A 127 5.45 -4.15 -22.04
CA PRO A 127 6.17 -5.10 -21.20
C PRO A 127 7.56 -4.64 -20.78
N ARG A 128 8.26 -3.82 -21.58
CA ARG A 128 9.62 -3.39 -21.26
C ARG A 128 9.63 -2.47 -20.04
N ILE A 129 8.73 -1.49 -20.01
CA ILE A 129 8.61 -0.53 -18.90
C ILE A 129 8.15 -1.25 -17.64
N ASP A 130 7.13 -2.10 -17.78
CA ASP A 130 6.59 -2.89 -16.68
C ASP A 130 7.63 -3.84 -16.08
N ASP A 131 8.29 -4.65 -16.92
CA ASP A 131 9.22 -5.67 -16.47
C ASP A 131 10.47 -5.03 -15.82
N MET A 132 10.96 -3.90 -16.34
CA MET A 132 12.04 -3.11 -15.70
C MET A 132 11.66 -2.69 -14.27
N GLY A 133 10.48 -2.10 -14.09
CA GLY A 133 10.04 -1.66 -12.77
C GLY A 133 9.78 -2.83 -11.82
N LEU A 134 9.21 -3.94 -12.33
CA LEU A 134 8.92 -5.13 -11.55
C LEU A 134 10.19 -5.87 -11.09
N MET A 135 11.26 -5.87 -11.89
CA MET A 135 12.55 -6.44 -11.51
C MET A 135 13.09 -5.82 -10.22
N GLU A 136 12.99 -4.50 -10.09
CA GLU A 136 13.40 -3.82 -8.88
C GLU A 136 12.35 -3.97 -7.77
N ALA A 137 11.07 -3.79 -8.09
CA ALA A 137 9.98 -3.81 -7.11
C ALA A 137 9.93 -5.10 -6.29
N LEU A 138 10.15 -6.25 -6.92
CA LEU A 138 10.10 -7.56 -6.26
C LEU A 138 11.27 -7.79 -5.28
N LYS A 139 12.31 -6.96 -5.34
CA LYS A 139 13.47 -6.97 -4.43
C LYS A 139 13.33 -6.01 -3.26
N THR A 140 12.35 -5.12 -3.29
CA THR A 140 12.12 -4.12 -2.22
C THR A 140 11.33 -4.71 -1.04
N ASP A 141 11.24 -3.96 0.05
CA ASP A 141 10.38 -4.25 1.19
C ASP A 141 8.91 -3.83 0.97
N ALA A 142 8.55 -3.39 -0.25
CA ALA A 142 7.19 -3.01 -0.59
C ALA A 142 6.17 -4.05 -0.13
N PHE A 143 5.14 -3.58 0.55
CA PHE A 143 4.15 -4.45 1.16
C PHE A 143 3.28 -5.15 0.10
N PHE A 144 3.23 -4.58 -1.11
CA PHE A 144 2.48 -5.12 -2.23
C PHE A 144 3.20 -4.82 -3.56
N VAL A 145 3.31 -5.83 -4.41
CA VAL A 145 3.76 -5.69 -5.81
C VAL A 145 2.75 -6.35 -6.71
N GLY A 146 2.14 -5.59 -7.62
CA GLY A 146 1.09 -6.07 -8.50
C GLY A 146 1.33 -5.70 -9.96
N ALA A 147 0.70 -6.45 -10.86
CA ALA A 147 0.69 -6.12 -12.27
C ALA A 147 -0.68 -6.39 -12.91
N MET A 148 -1.13 -5.45 -13.75
CA MET A 148 -2.30 -5.66 -14.58
C MET A 148 -2.03 -6.69 -15.69
N GLY A 149 -3.07 -7.43 -16.06
CA GLY A 149 -3.06 -8.37 -17.17
C GLY A 149 -4.09 -9.47 -17.01
N SER A 150 -4.47 -10.10 -18.11
CA SER A 150 -5.15 -11.40 -18.09
C SER A 150 -4.28 -12.49 -17.46
N THR A 151 -4.87 -13.60 -17.03
CA THR A 151 -4.13 -14.79 -16.55
C THR A 151 -3.03 -15.23 -17.52
N ARG A 152 -3.33 -15.22 -18.83
CA ARG A 152 -2.39 -15.60 -19.89
C ARG A 152 -1.20 -14.63 -19.99
N THR A 153 -1.46 -13.32 -19.93
CA THR A 153 -0.39 -12.31 -19.98
C THR A 153 0.45 -12.32 -18.71
N SER A 154 -0.16 -12.60 -17.56
CA SER A 154 0.53 -12.76 -16.28
C SER A 154 1.45 -13.98 -16.26
N ALA A 155 1.04 -15.12 -16.83
CA ALA A 155 1.90 -16.29 -16.97
C ALA A 155 3.16 -15.98 -17.81
N LYS A 156 2.97 -15.37 -18.99
CA LYS A 156 4.09 -14.91 -19.84
C LYS A 156 4.99 -13.89 -19.14
N ARG A 157 4.42 -13.04 -18.28
CA ARG A 157 5.19 -12.07 -17.49
C ARG A 157 6.08 -12.80 -16.48
N ARG A 158 5.57 -13.80 -15.76
CA ARG A 158 6.36 -14.63 -14.84
C ARG A 158 7.52 -15.34 -15.57
N GLU A 159 7.26 -15.86 -16.77
CA GLU A 159 8.33 -16.48 -17.60
C GLU A 159 9.43 -15.49 -17.96
N ARG A 160 9.08 -14.27 -18.37
CA ARG A 160 10.09 -13.22 -18.68
C ARG A 160 10.84 -12.79 -17.43
N LEU A 161 10.17 -12.62 -16.30
CA LEU A 161 10.80 -12.24 -15.03
C LEU A 161 11.79 -13.31 -14.54
N LEU A 162 11.50 -14.60 -14.73
CA LEU A 162 12.45 -15.70 -14.45
C LEU A 162 13.72 -15.59 -15.29
N GLN A 163 13.62 -15.13 -16.54
CA GLN A 163 14.77 -14.92 -17.42
C GLN A 163 15.60 -13.68 -17.02
N LEU A 164 15.05 -12.80 -16.19
CA LEU A 164 15.66 -11.57 -15.71
C LEU A 164 16.27 -11.71 -14.31
N GLU A 165 16.75 -12.92 -14.00
CA GLU A 165 17.48 -13.27 -12.76
C GLU A 165 16.68 -13.07 -11.47
N LEU A 166 15.35 -13.03 -11.53
CA LEU A 166 14.51 -13.12 -10.35
C LEU A 166 14.32 -14.57 -9.92
N THR A 167 14.42 -14.80 -8.62
CA THR A 167 14.14 -16.09 -8.00
C THR A 167 12.64 -16.39 -8.03
N SER A 168 12.27 -17.67 -7.93
CA SER A 168 10.87 -18.06 -7.81
C SER A 168 10.19 -17.43 -6.59
N ALA A 169 10.90 -17.32 -5.46
CA ALA A 169 10.39 -16.71 -4.24
C ALA A 169 10.07 -15.21 -4.40
N GLU A 170 10.90 -14.46 -5.12
CA GLU A 170 10.61 -13.06 -5.45
C GLU A 170 9.38 -12.96 -6.38
N ILE A 171 9.29 -13.83 -7.39
CA ILE A 171 8.17 -13.84 -8.33
C ILE A 171 6.85 -14.28 -7.68
N ASP A 172 6.89 -15.11 -6.64
CA ASP A 172 5.68 -15.52 -5.90
C ASP A 172 5.05 -14.35 -5.13
N ARG A 173 5.81 -13.29 -4.83
CA ARG A 173 5.26 -12.03 -4.29
C ARG A 173 4.41 -11.25 -5.29
N LEU A 174 4.53 -11.53 -6.60
CA LEU A 174 3.83 -10.78 -7.64
C LEU A 174 2.33 -11.13 -7.67
N HIS A 175 1.49 -10.13 -7.46
CA HIS A 175 0.04 -10.23 -7.65
C HIS A 175 -0.35 -9.87 -9.09
N ALA A 176 -0.46 -10.88 -9.95
CA ALA A 176 -0.84 -10.73 -11.35
C ALA A 176 -1.78 -11.87 -11.79
N PRO A 177 -3.05 -11.60 -12.12
CA PRO A 177 -3.70 -10.28 -12.22
C PRO A 177 -3.83 -9.54 -10.90
N VAL A 178 -3.69 -8.22 -10.93
CA VAL A 178 -3.94 -7.32 -9.79
C VAL A 178 -5.44 -7.06 -9.60
N GLY A 179 -5.86 -6.86 -8.35
CA GLY A 179 -7.23 -6.57 -7.95
C GLY A 179 -8.03 -7.79 -7.52
N LEU A 180 -9.11 -7.56 -6.76
CA LEU A 180 -10.06 -8.60 -6.38
C LEU A 180 -10.86 -9.11 -7.60
N PRO A 181 -11.24 -10.39 -7.66
CA PRO A 181 -11.99 -10.98 -8.77
C PRO A 181 -13.48 -10.58 -8.73
N ILE A 182 -13.77 -9.29 -8.89
CA ILE A 182 -15.13 -8.73 -8.87
C ILE A 182 -15.79 -8.66 -10.26
N GLY A 183 -15.17 -9.27 -11.27
CA GLY A 183 -15.66 -9.24 -12.66
C GLY A 183 -15.46 -7.90 -13.37
N SER A 184 -14.50 -7.08 -12.91
CA SER A 184 -14.19 -5.76 -13.46
C SER A 184 -13.77 -5.81 -14.93
N LYS A 185 -14.25 -4.84 -15.71
CA LYS A 185 -13.93 -4.70 -17.14
C LYS A 185 -13.53 -3.27 -17.52
N THR A 186 -14.13 -2.27 -16.87
CA THR A 186 -13.81 -0.86 -17.15
C THR A 186 -12.61 -0.39 -16.31
N PRO A 187 -11.85 0.62 -16.74
CA PRO A 187 -10.74 1.18 -15.95
C PRO A 187 -11.13 1.58 -14.52
N ALA A 188 -12.33 2.13 -14.34
CA ALA A 188 -12.84 2.52 -13.02
C ALA A 188 -13.13 1.28 -12.13
N GLU A 189 -13.77 0.24 -12.67
CA GLU A 189 -14.01 -1.00 -11.94
C GLU A 189 -12.70 -1.71 -11.58
N ILE A 190 -11.72 -1.70 -12.50
CA ILE A 190 -10.39 -2.26 -12.25
C ILE A 190 -9.71 -1.50 -11.11
N ALA A 191 -9.81 -0.17 -11.10
CA ALA A 191 -9.27 0.64 -10.01
C ALA A 191 -9.93 0.29 -8.66
N VAL A 192 -11.26 0.16 -8.61
CA VAL A 192 -11.97 -0.29 -7.40
C VAL A 192 -11.47 -1.66 -6.95
N ALA A 193 -11.31 -2.62 -7.87
CA ALA A 193 -10.80 -3.95 -7.57
C ALA A 193 -9.40 -3.92 -6.95
N ILE A 194 -8.51 -3.08 -7.49
CA ILE A 194 -7.14 -2.88 -7.00
C ILE A 194 -7.16 -2.28 -5.59
N LEU A 195 -7.86 -1.16 -5.40
CA LEU A 195 -7.87 -0.47 -4.11
C LEU A 195 -8.58 -1.29 -3.02
N ALA A 196 -9.59 -2.08 -3.38
CA ALA A 196 -10.22 -3.03 -2.47
C ALA A 196 -9.22 -4.11 -2.02
N GLN A 197 -8.39 -4.64 -2.94
CA GLN A 197 -7.33 -5.59 -2.59
C GLN A 197 -6.29 -4.96 -1.66
N LEU A 198 -5.80 -3.75 -1.96
CA LEU A 198 -4.84 -3.06 -1.10
C LEU A 198 -5.39 -2.79 0.30
N THR A 199 -6.66 -2.36 0.38
CA THR A 199 -7.34 -2.09 1.66
C THR A 199 -7.49 -3.37 2.48
N ALA A 200 -7.88 -4.48 1.85
CA ALA A 200 -7.97 -5.78 2.51
C ALA A 200 -6.60 -6.22 3.06
N LEU A 201 -5.53 -6.09 2.28
CA LEU A 201 -4.17 -6.47 2.70
C LEU A 201 -3.63 -5.59 3.82
N ARG A 202 -3.91 -4.28 3.80
CA ARG A 202 -3.54 -3.38 4.91
C ARG A 202 -4.20 -3.81 6.21
N ASN A 203 -5.49 -4.15 6.17
CA ASN A 203 -6.23 -4.53 7.37
C ASN A 203 -5.92 -5.97 7.84
N GLN A 204 -5.65 -6.91 6.92
CA GLN A 204 -5.23 -8.27 7.24
C GLN A 204 -3.81 -8.33 7.82
N ARG A 205 -2.94 -7.37 7.48
CA ARG A 205 -1.63 -7.21 8.13
C ARG A 205 -1.73 -6.83 9.60
N ASP A 206 -2.87 -6.26 10.01
CA ASP A 206 -3.07 -5.77 11.36
C ASP A 206 -3.90 -6.72 12.25
N GLN A 207 -4.89 -7.49 11.76
CA GLN A 207 -5.58 -8.54 12.56
C GLN A 207 -6.23 -9.69 11.74
N ASN A 208 -6.41 -10.85 12.38
CA ASN A 208 -7.41 -11.87 12.01
C ASN A 208 -8.80 -11.20 11.97
N VAL A 209 -9.30 -10.86 10.78
CA VAL A 209 -10.63 -10.27 10.66
C VAL A 209 -11.68 -11.38 10.72
N VAL A 210 -12.43 -11.44 11.82
CA VAL A 210 -13.76 -12.07 11.85
C VAL A 210 -14.72 -11.12 11.13
N ALA A 211 -15.25 -11.57 10.00
CA ALA A 211 -16.24 -10.85 9.23
C ALA A 211 -17.65 -11.09 9.80
N ASP A 212 -18.05 -10.37 10.84
CA ASP A 212 -19.47 -10.28 11.22
C ASP A 212 -19.88 -8.82 11.41
N PHE A 213 -20.81 -8.37 10.57
CA PHE A 213 -21.40 -7.02 10.58
C PHE A 213 -22.85 -7.01 11.09
N ARG A 214 -23.28 -8.05 11.82
CA ARG A 214 -24.58 -8.02 12.50
C ARG A 214 -24.40 -7.48 13.93
N PRO A 215 -25.21 -6.51 14.38
CA PRO A 215 -25.25 -6.19 15.80
C PRO A 215 -25.72 -7.43 16.56
N HIS A 216 -24.99 -7.81 17.61
CA HIS A 216 -25.50 -8.73 18.62
C HIS A 216 -26.74 -8.07 19.24
N LEU A 217 -27.92 -8.35 18.69
CA LEU A 217 -29.14 -8.28 19.49
C LEU A 217 -28.98 -9.35 20.55
N ALA A 218 -28.66 -8.91 21.77
CA ALA A 218 -28.83 -9.73 22.95
C ALA A 218 -30.28 -10.22 22.96
N VAL A 219 -30.48 -11.48 22.58
CA VAL A 219 -31.74 -12.15 22.83
C VAL A 219 -31.70 -12.56 24.29
N SER A 220 -32.41 -11.80 25.11
CA SER A 220 -32.77 -12.17 26.46
C SER A 220 -33.56 -13.48 26.42
N GLN A 221 -33.07 -14.50 27.11
CA GLN A 221 -33.83 -15.41 27.99
C GLN A 221 -32.87 -16.30 28.78
#